data_AF-A0A556V9Q9-F1
#
_entry.id   AF-A0A556V9Q9-F1
#
_cell.length_a   1.000
_cell.length_b   1.000
_cell.length_c   1.000
_cell.angle_alpha   90.00
_cell.angle_beta   90.00
_cell.angle_gamma   90.00
#
_symmetry.space_group_name_H-M   'P 1'
#
loop_
_entity.id
_entity.type
_entity.pdbx_description
1 polymer ?
#
loop_
_entity_poly.entity_id
_entity_poly.type
_entity_poly.pdbx_seq_one_letter_code
_entity_poly.pdbx_strand_id
1 'polypeptide(L)'
;MTHQRNRNPGLITTFLMVSKMRLLGNWSLQETVHAEGPEHFRRFRLITYYILTPAQIQYRPALPMERQRLAQCMPVGHMTKFIITYPTAFWKQKGFSGEIVAHPSKSCPFGVTFDATSSSGSPALVGFIAGVQACYWNNREMEDRRHAVVSSLVKYLGLEAASYIHYEEKALTLKSLKLLRLVNQKPSEKRRLKCQKDWAQEEYNGGCPVNIMVPGMLTFYHPGLRKPCGRIYWAGTETATQWCGYLSGAVQSGQRAALEVLADVSPDVLSHGELQEVRGDIIKAPSDLSRVWDHTGGFTTSSRLLKSLTIMAVAVGGAMFLRKAGLGKKLSQSFFLVVIQK
;
A
#
# COMPACT_ATOMS: atom_id res chain seq x y z
N MET A 1 40.47 12.05 -3.03
CA MET A 1 39.73 13.30 -3.33
C MET A 1 38.26 13.08 -2.99
N THR A 2 37.83 13.66 -1.89
CA THR A 2 36.49 13.57 -1.32
C THR A 2 35.52 14.43 -2.14
N HIS A 3 34.61 13.79 -2.88
CA HIS A 3 33.50 14.49 -3.54
C HIS A 3 32.56 15.06 -2.48
N GLN A 4 32.70 16.34 -2.16
CA GLN A 4 31.67 17.11 -1.47
C GLN A 4 30.41 17.13 -2.36
N ARG A 5 29.35 16.42 -1.93
CA ARG A 5 28.02 16.56 -2.51
C ARG A 5 27.52 17.97 -2.25
N ASN A 6 27.66 18.82 -3.25
CA ASN A 6 27.13 20.17 -3.27
C ASN A 6 25.59 20.10 -3.23
N ARG A 7 24.99 20.24 -2.04
CA ARG A 7 23.53 20.32 -1.90
C ARG A 7 23.12 21.75 -2.21
N ASN A 8 22.57 21.98 -3.40
CA ASN A 8 22.01 23.28 -3.78
C ASN A 8 20.62 23.46 -3.12
N PRO A 9 20.45 24.33 -2.12
CA PRO A 9 19.20 24.45 -1.37
C PRO A 9 18.05 25.13 -2.13
N GLY A 10 18.31 25.68 -3.32
CA GLY A 10 17.32 26.37 -4.17
C GLY A 10 16.55 25.48 -5.15
N LEU A 11 16.75 24.16 -5.14
CA LEU A 11 16.13 23.25 -6.13
C LEU A 11 14.71 22.77 -5.77
N ILE A 12 14.24 23.02 -4.55
CA ILE A 12 12.92 22.57 -4.08
C ILE A 12 12.02 23.79 -3.90
N THR A 13 11.14 24.03 -4.87
CA THR A 13 10.06 25.03 -4.73
C THR A 13 8.89 24.39 -4.00
N THR A 14 8.56 24.90 -2.81
CA THR A 14 7.35 24.49 -2.08
C THR A 14 6.16 25.34 -2.50
N PHE A 15 4.94 24.79 -2.45
CA PHE A 15 3.68 25.47 -2.80
C PHE A 15 3.48 25.82 -4.28
N LEU A 16 4.26 25.24 -5.18
CA LEU A 16 4.05 25.36 -6.62
C LEU A 16 3.09 24.26 -7.11
N MET A 17 1.87 24.65 -7.51
CA MET A 17 0.91 23.72 -8.11
C MET A 17 0.97 23.82 -9.63
N VAL A 18 1.21 22.70 -10.31
CA VAL A 18 1.14 22.62 -11.77
C VAL A 18 -0.30 22.32 -12.18
N SER A 19 -1.00 23.28 -12.77
CA SER A 19 -2.39 23.10 -13.22
C SER A 19 -2.50 22.89 -14.74
N LYS A 20 -1.55 23.43 -15.53
CA LYS A 20 -1.56 23.33 -16.99
C LYS A 20 -0.18 23.02 -17.54
N MET A 21 -0.12 22.08 -18.47
CA MET A 21 1.10 21.77 -19.20
C MET A 21 0.87 21.84 -20.69
N ARG A 22 1.73 22.61 -21.37
CA ARG A 22 1.72 22.74 -22.82
C ARG A 22 3.06 22.27 -23.38
N LEU A 23 3.02 21.15 -24.07
CA LEU A 23 4.11 20.64 -24.88
C LEU A 23 3.92 21.23 -26.28
N LEU A 24 4.91 21.97 -26.76
CA LEU A 24 4.90 22.61 -28.06
C LEU A 24 5.55 21.65 -29.08
N GLY A 25 4.77 21.17 -30.04
CA GLY A 25 5.20 20.29 -31.12
C GLY A 25 4.87 18.80 -30.91
N ASN A 26 5.55 17.95 -31.67
CA ASN A 26 5.25 16.52 -31.86
C ASN A 26 5.86 15.66 -30.74
N TRP A 27 5.70 16.08 -29.47
CA TRP A 27 6.34 15.46 -28.30
C TRP A 27 7.88 15.51 -28.26
N SER A 28 8.53 16.28 -29.16
CA SER A 28 9.98 16.16 -29.37
C SER A 28 10.84 17.39 -29.06
N LEU A 29 10.37 18.65 -29.13
CA LEU A 29 11.34 19.76 -29.25
C LEU A 29 11.18 21.00 -28.36
N GLN A 30 10.02 21.41 -27.86
CA GLN A 30 9.93 22.56 -26.92
C GLN A 30 8.74 22.41 -25.95
N GLU A 31 8.91 22.72 -24.67
CA GLU A 31 7.84 22.56 -23.66
C GLU A 31 7.77 23.77 -22.74
N THR A 32 6.55 24.13 -22.34
CA THR A 32 6.25 25.17 -21.34
C THR A 32 5.31 24.60 -20.28
N VAL A 33 5.76 24.53 -19.03
CA VAL A 33 4.89 24.28 -17.87
C VAL A 33 4.37 25.62 -17.36
N HIS A 34 3.06 25.68 -17.15
CA HIS A 34 2.40 26.77 -16.44
C HIS A 34 1.97 26.25 -15.07
N ALA A 35 2.63 26.74 -14.03
CA ALA A 35 2.18 26.56 -12.66
C ALA A 35 1.25 27.70 -12.24
N GLU A 36 0.44 27.50 -11.20
CA GLU A 36 -0.29 28.58 -10.55
C GLU A 36 0.73 29.47 -9.80
N GLY A 37 1.27 30.45 -10.53
CA GLY A 37 2.32 31.37 -10.11
C GLY A 37 2.98 32.06 -11.32
N PRO A 38 3.90 33.02 -11.12
CA PRO A 38 4.59 33.71 -12.22
C PRO A 38 5.62 32.83 -12.96
N GLU A 39 5.90 31.63 -12.45
CA GLU A 39 7.00 30.79 -12.93
C GLU A 39 6.65 30.04 -14.22
N HIS A 40 7.51 30.22 -15.23
CA HIS A 40 7.44 29.53 -16.51
C HIS A 40 8.73 28.76 -16.73
N PHE A 41 8.63 27.44 -16.85
CA PHE A 41 9.78 26.59 -17.12
C PHE A 41 9.85 26.24 -18.60
N ARG A 42 11.06 26.29 -19.18
CA ARG A 42 11.35 25.87 -20.56
C ARG A 42 12.43 24.78 -20.54
N ARG A 43 12.33 23.80 -21.45
CA ARG A 43 13.27 22.66 -21.60
C ARG A 43 13.41 21.79 -20.33
N PHE A 44 12.31 21.44 -19.70
CA PHE A 44 12.30 20.53 -18.54
C PHE A 44 11.90 19.11 -18.97
N ARG A 45 12.13 18.13 -18.10
CA ARG A 45 11.48 16.82 -18.14
C ARG A 45 10.69 16.66 -16.85
N LEU A 46 9.47 16.16 -16.95
CA LEU A 46 8.60 16.02 -15.80
C LEU A 46 8.65 14.60 -15.26
N ILE A 47 9.00 14.45 -13.99
CA ILE A 47 8.79 13.23 -13.22
C ILE A 47 7.59 13.50 -12.32
N THR A 48 6.45 12.90 -12.63
CA THR A 48 5.26 13.07 -11.77
C THR A 48 5.26 12.01 -10.68
N TYR A 49 4.93 12.41 -9.46
CA TYR A 49 4.61 11.49 -8.38
C TYR A 49 3.10 11.33 -8.26
N TYR A 50 2.65 10.11 -7.96
CA TYR A 50 1.25 9.74 -7.72
C TYR A 50 0.38 9.79 -8.98
N ILE A 51 -0.52 8.82 -9.22
CA ILE A 51 -1.20 8.71 -10.53
C ILE A 51 -2.42 9.64 -10.68
N LEU A 52 -3.02 10.08 -9.57
CA LEU A 52 -4.20 10.96 -9.57
C LEU A 52 -3.87 12.44 -9.76
N THR A 53 -2.72 12.91 -9.25
CA THR A 53 -2.29 14.31 -9.42
C THR A 53 -2.07 14.66 -10.91
N PRO A 54 -1.42 13.81 -11.72
CA PRO A 54 -1.38 13.95 -13.17
C PRO A 54 -2.74 14.08 -13.83
N ALA A 55 -3.78 13.40 -13.33
CA ALA A 55 -5.12 13.44 -13.93
C ALA A 55 -5.77 14.83 -13.85
N GLN A 56 -5.37 15.64 -12.86
CA GLN A 56 -5.85 17.00 -12.64
C GLN A 56 -5.13 18.04 -13.52
N ILE A 57 -4.01 17.66 -14.16
CA ILE A 57 -3.23 18.55 -15.01
C ILE A 57 -3.86 18.58 -16.41
N GLN A 58 -4.06 19.78 -16.96
CA GLN A 58 -4.48 19.91 -18.36
C GLN A 58 -3.25 19.75 -19.28
N TYR A 59 -3.20 18.66 -20.06
CA TYR A 59 -2.15 18.42 -21.06
C TYR A 59 -2.54 18.92 -22.44
N ARG A 60 -1.60 19.56 -23.14
CA ARG A 60 -1.68 19.84 -24.57
C ARG A 60 -0.37 19.43 -25.25
N PRO A 61 -0.37 18.52 -26.23
CA PRO A 61 -1.52 17.71 -26.67
C PRO A 61 -1.99 16.76 -25.56
N ALA A 62 -3.21 16.23 -25.69
CA ALA A 62 -3.78 15.33 -24.70
C ALA A 62 -2.90 14.07 -24.54
N LEU A 63 -2.84 13.53 -23.32
CA LEU A 63 -2.15 12.26 -23.07
C LEU A 63 -2.77 11.12 -23.91
N PRO A 64 -2.03 10.06 -24.25
CA PRO A 64 -2.58 8.89 -24.91
C PRO A 64 -3.80 8.32 -24.16
N MET A 65 -4.79 7.79 -24.89
CA MET A 65 -6.03 7.26 -24.33
C MET A 65 -5.80 6.20 -23.24
N GLU A 66 -4.80 5.34 -23.43
CA GLU A 66 -4.39 4.33 -22.45
C GLU A 66 -4.05 4.98 -21.09
N ARG A 67 -3.33 6.11 -21.12
CA ARG A 67 -2.92 6.84 -19.92
C ARG A 67 -4.10 7.54 -19.24
N GLN A 68 -4.99 8.12 -20.04
CA GLN A 68 -6.20 8.75 -19.51
C GLN A 68 -7.10 7.72 -18.79
N ARG A 69 -7.23 6.51 -19.33
CA ARG A 69 -7.97 5.41 -18.70
C ARG A 69 -7.33 4.94 -17.40
N LEU A 70 -6.01 4.81 -17.34
CA LEU A 70 -5.30 4.45 -16.10
C LEU A 70 -5.61 5.40 -14.95
N ALA A 71 -5.59 6.70 -15.21
CA ALA A 71 -5.91 7.72 -14.21
C ALA A 71 -7.35 7.60 -13.68
N GLN A 72 -8.31 7.21 -14.52
CA GLN A 72 -9.73 7.09 -14.15
C GLN A 72 -10.07 5.77 -13.43
N CYS A 73 -9.26 4.73 -13.61
CA CYS A 73 -9.58 3.38 -13.14
C CYS A 73 -8.64 2.85 -12.05
N MET A 74 -7.92 3.76 -11.42
CA MET A 74 -7.09 3.49 -10.25
C MET A 74 -7.63 4.28 -9.06
N PRO A 75 -8.80 3.91 -8.48
CA PRO A 75 -9.27 4.52 -7.26
C PRO A 75 -8.27 4.30 -6.13
N VAL A 76 -8.26 5.21 -5.18
CA VAL A 76 -7.41 5.16 -4.00
C VAL A 76 -8.16 4.55 -2.83
N GLY A 77 -7.42 3.85 -1.96
CA GLY A 77 -7.98 3.32 -0.72
C GLY A 77 -8.51 4.41 0.22
N HIS A 78 -9.33 3.97 1.17
CA HIS A 78 -9.78 4.79 2.30
C HIS A 78 -9.23 4.19 3.60
N MET A 79 -8.58 5.02 4.41
CA MET A 79 -8.07 4.60 5.70
C MET A 79 -7.97 5.79 6.66
N THR A 80 -8.27 5.54 7.93
CA THR A 80 -8.05 6.47 9.04
C THR A 80 -7.07 5.82 10.02
N LYS A 81 -5.97 6.50 10.31
CA LYS A 81 -4.98 6.08 11.31
C LYS A 81 -5.33 6.73 12.64
N PHE A 82 -5.47 5.94 13.69
CA PHE A 82 -5.57 6.47 15.05
C PHE A 82 -4.33 6.11 15.85
N ILE A 83 -4.00 6.97 16.81
CA ILE A 83 -2.95 6.77 17.80
C ILE A 83 -3.57 7.04 19.16
N ILE A 84 -3.36 6.12 20.09
CA ILE A 84 -3.80 6.23 21.47
C ILE A 84 -2.60 6.05 22.38
N THR A 85 -2.42 6.97 23.33
CA THR A 85 -1.27 7.01 24.25
C THR A 85 -1.68 6.67 25.66
N TYR A 86 -0.79 6.02 26.41
CA TYR A 86 -1.07 5.51 27.75
C TYR A 86 0.03 5.90 28.74
N PRO A 87 -0.25 5.91 30.06
CA PRO A 87 0.78 6.15 31.08
C PRO A 87 1.85 5.07 31.08
N THR A 88 1.45 3.82 30.86
CA THR A 88 2.34 2.65 30.82
C THR A 88 2.01 1.77 29.61
N ALA A 89 3.00 1.04 29.11
CA ALA A 89 2.80 0.00 28.09
C ALA A 89 2.24 -1.28 28.76
N PHE A 90 1.06 -1.18 29.36
CA PHE A 90 0.47 -2.24 30.18
C PHE A 90 0.27 -3.56 29.42
N TRP A 91 0.02 -3.50 28.11
CA TRP A 91 -0.04 -4.69 27.26
C TRP A 91 1.28 -5.49 27.29
N LYS A 92 2.45 -4.82 27.32
CA LYS A 92 3.75 -5.50 27.43
C LYS A 92 3.93 -6.16 28.79
N GLN A 93 3.44 -5.54 29.87
CA GLN A 93 3.50 -6.12 31.22
C GLN A 93 2.66 -7.41 31.31
N LYS A 94 1.60 -7.52 30.51
CA LYS A 94 0.77 -8.72 30.35
C LYS A 94 1.33 -9.73 29.36
N GLY A 95 2.52 -9.49 28.78
CA GLY A 95 3.14 -10.37 27.79
C GLY A 95 2.63 -10.21 26.36
N PHE A 96 1.87 -9.14 26.05
CA PHE A 96 1.38 -8.87 24.70
C PHE A 96 2.29 -7.92 23.92
N SER A 97 2.38 -8.14 22.60
CA SER A 97 3.16 -7.29 21.69
C SER A 97 2.53 -5.92 21.42
N GLY A 98 1.21 -5.78 21.62
CA GLY A 98 0.43 -4.62 21.15
C GLY A 98 -0.19 -4.82 19.76
N GLU A 99 0.10 -5.96 19.11
CA GLU A 99 -0.59 -6.36 17.89
C GLU A 99 -1.95 -6.98 18.21
N ILE A 100 -3.01 -6.42 17.63
CA ILE A 100 -4.35 -6.99 17.65
C ILE A 100 -4.75 -7.19 16.19
N VAL A 101 -5.15 -8.39 15.82
CA VAL A 101 -5.79 -8.66 14.52
C VAL A 101 -7.25 -8.98 14.79
N ALA A 102 -8.14 -8.17 14.25
CA ALA A 102 -9.58 -8.26 14.49
C ALA A 102 -10.34 -8.29 13.17
N HIS A 103 -11.51 -8.93 13.17
CA HIS A 103 -12.46 -8.80 12.08
C HIS A 103 -13.18 -7.44 12.18
N PRO A 104 -12.99 -6.52 11.23
CA PRO A 104 -13.60 -5.20 11.31
C PRO A 104 -15.12 -5.28 11.15
N SER A 105 -15.86 -4.61 12.03
CA SER A 105 -17.33 -4.62 12.04
C SER A 105 -17.90 -3.30 12.56
N LYS A 106 -19.23 -3.17 12.58
CA LYS A 106 -19.91 -2.01 13.18
C LYS A 106 -19.65 -1.84 14.68
N SER A 107 -19.14 -2.86 15.38
CA SER A 107 -18.73 -2.80 16.79
C SER A 107 -17.21 -2.81 16.98
N CYS A 108 -16.43 -3.06 15.93
CA CYS A 108 -14.97 -3.05 15.95
C CYS A 108 -14.43 -2.29 14.73
N PRO A 109 -14.11 -0.99 14.86
CA PRO A 109 -13.76 -0.15 13.70
C PRO A 109 -12.49 -0.57 12.97
N PHE A 110 -11.51 -1.11 13.70
CA PHE A 110 -10.19 -1.41 13.16
C PHE A 110 -10.00 -2.90 12.87
N GLY A 111 -9.11 -3.18 11.92
CA GLY A 111 -8.67 -4.55 11.61
C GLY A 111 -7.34 -4.92 12.25
N VAL A 112 -6.48 -3.93 12.49
CA VAL A 112 -5.17 -4.17 13.07
C VAL A 112 -4.72 -3.02 13.97
N THR A 113 -3.97 -3.35 15.03
CA THR A 113 -3.18 -2.41 15.83
C THR A 113 -1.74 -2.87 15.97
N PHE A 114 -0.84 -1.96 16.35
CA PHE A 114 0.56 -2.26 16.68
C PHE A 114 1.01 -1.41 17.86
N ASP A 115 2.05 -1.87 18.55
CA ASP A 115 2.82 -1.03 19.48
C ASP A 115 3.52 0.08 18.71
N ALA A 116 3.25 1.31 19.12
CA ALA A 116 3.88 2.52 18.61
C ALA A 116 4.58 3.27 19.75
N THR A 117 5.04 2.53 20.77
CA THR A 117 5.83 3.11 21.86
C THR A 117 7.03 3.85 21.25
N SER A 118 7.16 5.13 21.56
CA SER A 118 8.21 5.96 20.96
C SER A 118 9.61 5.46 21.36
N SER A 119 10.63 5.86 20.61
CA SER A 119 12.03 5.61 20.99
C SER A 119 12.41 6.23 22.35
N SER A 120 11.69 7.27 22.78
CA SER A 120 11.81 7.89 24.11
C SER A 120 11.02 7.15 25.21
N GLY A 121 10.38 6.03 24.89
CA GLY A 121 9.64 5.20 25.83
C GLY A 121 8.20 5.62 26.10
N SER A 122 7.62 6.54 25.31
CA SER A 122 6.23 6.99 25.49
C SER A 122 5.26 5.93 24.95
N PRO A 123 4.45 5.26 25.80
CA PRO A 123 3.59 4.16 25.37
C PRO A 123 2.46 4.60 24.45
N ALA A 124 2.32 3.92 23.31
CA ALA A 124 1.23 4.18 22.39
C ALA A 124 0.83 2.92 21.62
N LEU A 125 -0.44 2.84 21.25
CA LEU A 125 -0.92 1.93 20.22
C LEU A 125 -1.31 2.75 18.99
N VAL A 126 -0.98 2.20 17.82
CA VAL A 126 -1.43 2.71 16.54
C VAL A 126 -2.37 1.69 15.91
N GLY A 127 -3.43 2.15 15.26
CA GLY A 127 -4.32 1.25 14.52
C GLY A 127 -4.93 1.91 13.31
N PHE A 128 -5.56 1.07 12.49
CA PHE A 128 -6.06 1.46 11.18
C PHE A 128 -7.52 1.03 11.00
N ILE A 129 -8.37 2.01 10.70
CA ILE A 129 -9.74 1.81 10.22
C ILE A 129 -9.65 1.90 8.69
N ALA A 130 -9.87 0.81 7.97
CA ALA A 130 -9.57 0.73 6.54
C ALA A 130 -10.74 0.20 5.70
N GLY A 131 -10.73 0.52 4.41
CA GLY A 131 -11.69 0.01 3.43
C GLY A 131 -13.13 0.42 3.75
N VAL A 132 -14.05 -0.55 3.72
CA VAL A 132 -15.48 -0.32 3.98
C VAL A 132 -15.71 0.27 5.38
N GLN A 133 -14.92 -0.12 6.38
CA GLN A 133 -15.03 0.47 7.71
C GLN A 133 -14.63 1.94 7.73
N ALA A 134 -13.60 2.34 6.97
CA ALA A 134 -13.22 3.75 6.88
C ALA A 134 -14.38 4.58 6.32
N CYS A 135 -15.00 4.14 5.21
CA CYS A 135 -16.16 4.82 4.64
C CYS A 135 -17.34 4.90 5.63
N TYR A 136 -17.61 3.82 6.37
CA TYR A 136 -18.69 3.79 7.35
C TYR A 136 -18.46 4.74 8.53
N TRP A 137 -17.27 4.67 9.13
CA TRP A 137 -16.94 5.40 10.35
C TRP A 137 -16.60 6.88 10.09
N ASN A 138 -16.12 7.23 8.89
CA ASN A 138 -15.83 8.62 8.54
C ASN A 138 -17.09 9.49 8.47
N ASN A 139 -18.26 8.89 8.22
CA ASN A 139 -19.56 9.58 8.24
C ASN A 139 -20.13 9.81 9.65
N ARG A 140 -19.44 9.36 10.70
CA ARG A 140 -19.85 9.55 12.10
C ARG A 140 -19.06 10.67 12.77
N GLU A 141 -19.51 11.10 13.94
CA GLU A 141 -18.74 12.02 14.76
C GLU A 141 -17.46 11.35 15.29
N MET A 142 -16.42 12.15 15.49
CA MET A 142 -15.13 11.66 16.01
C MET A 142 -15.30 11.02 17.39
N GLU A 143 -16.21 11.54 18.22
CA GLU A 143 -16.45 11.00 19.55
C GLU A 143 -17.03 9.58 19.50
N ASP A 144 -17.96 9.31 18.58
CA ASP A 144 -18.53 7.97 18.38
C ASP A 144 -17.46 6.98 17.89
N ARG A 145 -16.61 7.41 16.95
CA ARG A 145 -15.48 6.60 16.46
C ARG A 145 -14.51 6.28 17.58
N ARG A 146 -14.09 7.30 18.34
CA ARG A 146 -13.19 7.17 19.48
C ARG A 146 -13.76 6.18 20.50
N HIS A 147 -15.03 6.33 20.85
CA HIS A 147 -15.71 5.44 21.78
C HIS A 147 -15.69 3.98 21.27
N ALA A 148 -15.99 3.75 20.00
CA ALA A 148 -15.96 2.41 19.41
C ALA A 148 -14.55 1.80 19.37
N VAL A 149 -13.53 2.59 19.06
CA VAL A 149 -12.12 2.16 19.11
C VAL A 149 -11.73 1.77 20.53
N VAL A 150 -11.98 2.64 21.52
CA VAL A 150 -11.63 2.40 22.92
C VAL A 150 -12.38 1.19 23.47
N SER A 151 -13.69 1.06 23.18
CA SER A 151 -14.49 -0.09 23.58
C SER A 151 -13.92 -1.41 23.02
N SER A 152 -13.48 -1.39 21.76
CA SER A 152 -12.81 -2.54 21.14
C SER A 152 -11.47 -2.85 21.80
N LEU A 153 -10.66 -1.84 22.11
CA LEU A 153 -9.38 -2.04 22.82
C LEU A 153 -9.59 -2.60 24.23
N VAL A 154 -10.62 -2.13 24.95
CA VAL A 154 -11.00 -2.65 26.27
C VAL A 154 -11.40 -4.12 26.18
N LYS A 155 -12.16 -4.49 25.14
CA LYS A 155 -12.53 -5.90 24.90
C LYS A 155 -11.31 -6.81 24.74
N TYR A 156 -10.24 -6.35 24.08
CA TYR A 156 -9.05 -7.18 23.80
C TYR A 156 -7.96 -7.09 24.88
N LEU A 157 -7.77 -5.94 25.51
CA LEU A 157 -6.65 -5.67 26.42
C LEU A 157 -7.07 -5.48 27.90
N GLY A 158 -8.39 -5.41 28.17
CA GLY A 158 -8.97 -5.19 29.49
C GLY A 158 -9.24 -3.71 29.81
N LEU A 159 -9.76 -3.48 31.01
CA LEU A 159 -10.25 -2.17 31.47
C LEU A 159 -9.17 -1.07 31.48
N GLU A 160 -7.89 -1.43 31.62
CA GLU A 160 -6.76 -0.50 31.55
C GLU A 160 -6.72 0.29 30.22
N ALA A 161 -7.23 -0.30 29.14
CA ALA A 161 -7.30 0.38 27.84
C ALA A 161 -8.27 1.58 27.83
N ALA A 162 -9.18 1.69 28.80
CA ALA A 162 -10.06 2.85 28.96
C ALA A 162 -9.32 4.07 29.54
N SER A 163 -8.23 3.87 30.27
CA SER A 163 -7.46 4.92 30.96
C SER A 163 -6.31 5.45 30.09
N TYR A 164 -6.64 6.01 28.93
CA TYR A 164 -5.67 6.61 28.01
C TYR A 164 -5.40 8.09 28.32
N ILE A 165 -4.22 8.59 27.92
CA ILE A 165 -3.82 10.00 28.07
C ILE A 165 -4.39 10.83 26.91
N HIS A 166 -4.15 10.37 25.68
CA HIS A 166 -4.54 11.11 24.47
C HIS A 166 -4.91 10.15 23.35
N TYR A 167 -5.97 10.49 22.62
CA TYR A 167 -6.42 9.82 21.40
C TYR A 167 -6.41 10.82 20.26
N GLU A 168 -5.76 10.47 19.15
CA GLU A 168 -5.65 11.30 17.96
C GLU A 168 -5.95 10.47 16.71
N GLU A 169 -6.80 11.00 15.83
CA GLU A 169 -6.96 10.50 14.46
C GLU A 169 -6.10 11.36 13.53
N LYS A 170 -5.17 10.75 12.81
CA LYS A 170 -4.37 11.43 11.79
C LYS A 170 -4.70 10.86 10.41
N ALA A 171 -5.19 11.70 9.50
CA ALA A 171 -4.78 11.53 8.11
C ALA A 171 -3.28 11.81 8.04
N LEU A 172 -2.49 10.95 7.39
CA LEU A 172 -1.06 11.20 7.19
C LEU A 172 -0.86 12.28 6.12
N THR A 173 -1.24 13.52 6.41
CA THR A 173 -0.87 14.64 5.55
C THR A 173 0.54 15.15 5.87
N LEU A 174 1.14 15.79 4.85
CA LEU A 174 2.28 16.74 4.92
C LEU A 174 2.09 17.90 5.93
N LYS A 175 0.94 18.02 6.62
CA LYS A 175 0.73 18.94 7.75
C LYS A 175 1.59 18.62 8.97
N SER A 176 2.26 17.46 9.00
CA SER A 176 3.29 17.15 9.99
C SER A 176 4.42 18.20 10.03
N LEU A 177 4.67 18.94 8.94
CA LEU A 177 5.62 20.06 8.91
C LEU A 177 5.05 21.39 9.44
N LYS A 178 3.72 21.60 9.40
CA LYS A 178 3.08 22.79 10.02
C LYS A 178 2.98 22.65 11.54
N LEU A 179 2.85 21.42 12.04
CA LEU A 179 2.82 21.11 13.48
C LEU A 179 4.18 21.31 14.17
N LEU A 180 5.31 21.10 13.47
CA LEU A 180 6.65 21.41 14.02
C LEU A 180 6.86 22.91 14.29
N ARG A 181 6.14 23.82 13.61
CA ARG A 181 6.14 25.25 13.94
C ARG A 181 5.22 25.63 15.12
N LEU A 182 4.27 24.78 15.48
CA LEU A 182 3.30 25.04 16.56
C LEU A 182 3.75 24.51 17.92
N VAL A 183 4.78 23.66 17.97
CA VAL A 183 5.38 23.18 19.23
C VAL A 183 6.11 24.30 19.99
N ASN A 184 6.42 25.43 19.34
CA ASN A 184 7.07 26.60 19.95
C ASN A 184 6.12 27.77 20.27
N GLN A 185 4.80 27.59 20.21
CA GLN A 185 3.84 28.66 20.55
C GLN A 185 3.29 28.53 21.98
N LYS A 186 3.02 29.68 22.58
CA LYS A 186 2.57 29.81 23.99
C LYS A 186 1.24 29.06 24.22
N PRO A 187 1.02 28.51 25.44
CA PRO A 187 -0.14 27.67 25.77
C PRO A 187 -1.52 28.32 25.54
N SER A 188 -1.60 29.65 25.50
CA SER A 188 -2.83 30.43 25.42
C SER A 188 -3.49 30.46 24.02
N GLU A 189 -2.81 29.99 22.96
CA GLU A 189 -3.35 29.96 21.59
C GLU A 189 -3.71 28.56 21.09
N LYS A 190 -3.76 27.55 21.96
CA LYS A 190 -4.32 26.22 21.65
C LYS A 190 -5.85 26.28 21.52
N ARG A 191 -6.37 27.04 20.55
CA ARG A 191 -7.74 26.85 20.05
C ARG A 191 -7.83 25.44 19.52
N ARG A 192 -8.76 24.64 20.09
CA ARG A 192 -9.16 23.29 19.66
C ARG A 192 -9.11 23.17 18.13
N LEU A 193 -8.00 22.64 17.62
CA LEU A 193 -7.88 22.30 16.22
C LEU A 193 -8.71 21.03 16.03
N LYS A 194 -9.86 21.13 15.37
CA LYS A 194 -10.66 19.97 14.96
C LYS A 194 -9.84 19.21 13.90
N CYS A 195 -8.95 18.31 14.33
CA CYS A 195 -8.16 17.46 13.44
C CYS A 195 -9.00 16.24 13.02
N GLN A 196 -10.12 16.50 12.34
CA GLN A 196 -10.77 15.46 11.54
C GLN A 196 -10.33 15.75 10.11
N LYS A 197 -9.36 14.97 9.62
CA LYS A 197 -9.08 14.97 8.19
C LYS A 197 -9.08 13.53 7.74
N ASP A 198 -10.03 13.21 6.86
CA ASP A 198 -10.07 11.99 6.09
C ASP A 198 -9.06 12.13 4.94
N TRP A 199 -8.29 11.10 4.67
CA TRP A 199 -7.43 11.05 3.50
C TRP A 199 -8.17 11.21 2.19
N ALA A 200 -9.43 10.75 2.14
CA ALA A 200 -10.30 10.96 0.99
C ALA A 200 -10.55 12.45 0.68
N GLN A 201 -10.41 13.31 1.68
CA GLN A 201 -10.57 14.76 1.58
C GLN A 201 -9.22 15.49 1.42
N GLU A 202 -8.12 14.76 1.22
CA GLU A 202 -6.83 15.36 0.91
C GLU A 202 -6.72 15.68 -0.58
N GLU A 203 -6.81 16.97 -0.90
CA GLU A 203 -6.83 17.52 -2.25
C GLU A 203 -5.77 16.95 -3.21
N TYR A 204 -4.56 16.70 -2.70
CA TYR A 204 -3.42 16.25 -3.52
C TYR A 204 -3.20 14.73 -3.54
N ASN A 205 -3.85 13.98 -2.64
CA ASN A 205 -3.68 12.52 -2.52
C ASN A 205 -4.96 11.75 -2.89
N GLY A 206 -6.13 12.34 -2.68
CA GLY A 206 -7.44 11.71 -2.86
C GLY A 206 -7.75 10.52 -1.95
N GLY A 207 -6.78 9.99 -1.18
CA GLY A 207 -6.94 8.82 -0.29
C GLY A 207 -5.60 8.19 0.13
N CYS A 208 -5.65 7.01 0.78
CA CYS A 208 -4.49 6.19 1.14
C CYS A 208 -4.91 4.72 1.44
N PRO A 209 -4.01 3.72 1.44
CA PRO A 209 -2.55 3.83 1.42
C PRO A 209 -1.96 3.88 0.00
N VAL A 210 -2.67 3.34 -0.99
CA VAL A 210 -2.23 3.24 -2.38
C VAL A 210 -3.44 3.21 -3.31
N ASN A 211 -3.23 3.55 -4.57
CA ASN A 211 -4.19 3.30 -5.64
C ASN A 211 -4.25 1.82 -6.01
N ILE A 212 -5.46 1.32 -6.26
CA ILE A 212 -5.71 -0.07 -6.64
C ILE A 212 -6.36 -0.08 -8.02
N MET A 213 -5.88 -0.94 -8.91
CA MET A 213 -6.53 -1.13 -10.21
C MET A 213 -7.85 -1.87 -10.02
N VAL A 214 -8.93 -1.35 -10.62
CA VAL A 214 -10.20 -2.07 -10.66
C VAL A 214 -10.07 -3.37 -11.48
N PRO A 215 -10.91 -4.40 -11.23
CA PRO A 215 -10.87 -5.65 -11.98
C PRO A 215 -10.82 -5.45 -13.50
N GLY A 216 -9.97 -6.24 -14.17
CA GLY A 216 -9.75 -6.16 -15.62
C GLY A 216 -8.69 -5.15 -16.05
N MET A 217 -8.45 -4.07 -15.30
CA MET A 217 -7.51 -3.01 -15.73
C MET A 217 -6.05 -3.44 -15.69
N LEU A 218 -5.69 -4.32 -14.74
CA LEU A 218 -4.33 -4.86 -14.67
C LEU A 218 -3.94 -5.58 -15.97
N THR A 219 -4.86 -6.28 -16.60
CA THR A 219 -4.58 -7.02 -17.84
C THR A 219 -4.37 -6.08 -19.03
N PHE A 220 -5.23 -5.06 -19.17
CA PHE A 220 -5.26 -4.24 -20.38
C PHE A 220 -4.36 -2.99 -20.33
N TYR A 221 -4.09 -2.45 -19.15
CA TYR A 221 -3.48 -1.12 -19.02
C TYR A 221 -2.22 -1.10 -18.14
N HIS A 222 -1.90 -2.17 -17.43
CA HIS A 222 -0.66 -2.25 -16.64
C HIS A 222 0.63 -2.01 -17.47
N PRO A 223 0.74 -2.46 -18.73
CA PRO A 223 1.90 -2.12 -19.57
C PRO A 223 2.09 -0.60 -19.75
N GLY A 224 1.00 0.17 -19.88
CA GLY A 224 1.02 1.63 -19.98
C GLY A 224 1.29 2.39 -18.68
N LEU A 225 1.37 1.70 -17.52
CA LEU A 225 1.51 2.35 -16.22
C LEU A 225 2.83 3.12 -16.07
N ARG A 226 3.91 2.56 -16.64
CA ARG A 226 5.27 3.13 -16.60
C ARG A 226 5.69 3.79 -17.91
N LYS A 227 4.98 3.54 -19.00
CA LYS A 227 5.37 3.98 -20.34
C LYS A 227 5.48 5.52 -20.42
N PRO A 228 6.68 6.07 -20.70
CA PRO A 228 6.84 7.52 -20.86
C PRO A 228 5.94 8.09 -21.97
N CYS A 229 5.51 9.34 -21.79
CA CYS A 229 4.72 10.08 -22.78
C CYS A 229 5.54 11.29 -23.24
N GLY A 230 6.29 11.12 -24.35
CA GLY A 230 7.28 12.12 -24.79
C GLY A 230 8.34 12.33 -23.71
N ARG A 231 8.48 13.55 -23.19
CA ARG A 231 9.44 13.90 -22.13
C ARG A 231 8.85 13.80 -20.70
N ILE A 232 7.67 13.19 -20.55
CA ILE A 232 7.03 12.90 -19.25
C ILE A 232 7.36 11.48 -18.83
N TYR A 233 7.94 11.35 -17.65
CA TYR A 233 8.28 10.08 -17.00
C TYR A 233 7.44 9.91 -15.75
N TRP A 234 7.08 8.67 -15.46
CA TRP A 234 6.14 8.37 -14.38
C TRP A 234 6.91 7.79 -13.21
N ALA A 235 6.80 8.39 -12.04
CA ALA A 235 7.27 7.84 -10.77
C ALA A 235 6.10 7.74 -9.79
N GLY A 236 6.38 7.40 -8.53
CA GLY A 236 5.36 7.14 -7.52
C GLY A 236 5.24 5.65 -7.27
N THR A 237 4.90 5.30 -6.02
CA THR A 237 4.95 3.92 -5.54
C THR A 237 4.08 2.95 -6.35
N GLU A 238 3.01 3.45 -6.96
CA GLU A 238 2.12 2.69 -7.85
C GLU A 238 2.86 2.16 -9.09
N THR A 239 3.90 2.85 -9.53
CA THR A 239 4.71 2.47 -10.70
C THR A 239 5.86 1.52 -10.32
N ALA A 240 6.05 1.20 -9.05
CA ALA A 240 7.14 0.36 -8.57
C ALA A 240 6.94 -1.11 -8.96
N THR A 241 8.03 -1.82 -9.23
CA THR A 241 8.02 -3.28 -9.48
C THR A 241 8.24 -4.09 -8.21
N GLN A 242 8.75 -3.45 -7.15
CA GLN A 242 8.94 -4.03 -5.83
C GLN A 242 8.34 -3.12 -4.77
N TRP A 243 7.69 -3.72 -3.76
CA TRP A 243 7.10 -3.01 -2.64
C TRP A 243 6.17 -1.86 -3.09
N CYS A 244 5.38 -2.10 -4.15
CA CYS A 244 4.35 -1.18 -4.63
C CYS A 244 3.36 -0.84 -3.49
N GLY A 245 3.10 0.44 -3.29
CA GLY A 245 2.31 0.97 -2.17
C GLY A 245 3.11 1.32 -0.91
N TYR A 246 4.42 1.06 -0.88
CA TYR A 246 5.29 1.38 0.25
C TYR A 246 6.29 2.50 -0.07
N LEU A 247 6.93 3.03 0.97
CA LEU A 247 8.02 4.01 0.83
C LEU A 247 9.19 3.45 0.01
N SER A 248 9.53 2.17 0.17
CA SER A 248 10.56 1.50 -0.62
C SER A 248 10.22 1.51 -2.12
N GLY A 249 8.96 1.27 -2.48
CA GLY A 249 8.49 1.38 -3.86
C GLY A 249 8.54 2.82 -4.40
N ALA A 250 8.27 3.82 -3.55
CA ALA A 250 8.42 5.23 -3.94
C ALA A 250 9.88 5.58 -4.27
N VAL A 251 10.84 5.09 -3.47
CA VAL A 251 12.27 5.27 -3.73
C VAL A 251 12.69 4.55 -5.02
N GLN A 252 12.31 3.28 -5.17
CA GLN A 252 12.64 2.45 -6.33
C GLN A 252 12.11 3.07 -7.63
N SER A 253 10.84 3.47 -7.67
CA SER A 253 10.24 4.11 -8.84
C SER A 253 10.87 5.47 -9.18
N GLY A 254 11.24 6.25 -8.17
CA GLY A 254 11.93 7.54 -8.35
C GLY A 254 13.32 7.36 -8.97
N GLN A 255 14.08 6.39 -8.49
CA GLN A 255 15.38 6.04 -9.06
C GLN A 255 15.25 5.56 -10.50
N ARG A 256 14.31 4.64 -10.77
CA ARG A 256 14.03 4.17 -12.15
C ARG A 256 13.68 5.32 -13.08
N ALA A 257 12.72 6.18 -12.72
CA ALA A 257 12.32 7.31 -13.57
C ALA A 257 13.48 8.28 -13.83
N ALA A 258 14.38 8.48 -12.85
CA ALA A 258 15.59 9.28 -13.05
C ALA A 258 16.56 8.61 -14.05
N LEU A 259 16.75 7.29 -13.97
CA LEU A 259 17.56 6.54 -14.93
C LEU A 259 16.96 6.59 -16.34
N GLU A 260 15.63 6.49 -16.49
CA GLU A 260 14.95 6.63 -17.78
C GLU A 260 15.19 8.02 -18.40
N VAL A 261 15.18 9.09 -17.58
CA VAL A 261 15.53 10.44 -18.02
C VAL A 261 17.00 10.54 -18.42
N LEU A 262 17.91 9.97 -17.63
CA LEU A 262 19.34 9.98 -17.94
C LEU A 262 19.64 9.22 -19.23
N ALA A 263 19.00 8.08 -19.46
CA ALA A 263 19.16 7.30 -20.68
C ALA A 263 18.77 8.09 -21.95
N ASP A 264 17.78 8.98 -21.84
CA ASP A 264 17.31 9.81 -22.97
C ASP A 264 18.04 11.15 -23.11
N VAL A 265 18.73 11.64 -22.08
CA VAL A 265 19.44 12.93 -22.11
C VAL A 265 20.95 12.76 -22.26
N SER A 266 21.53 11.78 -21.56
CA SER A 266 22.96 11.55 -21.48
C SER A 266 23.23 10.07 -21.21
N PRO A 267 23.04 9.20 -22.22
CA PRO A 267 23.22 7.76 -22.05
C PRO A 267 24.64 7.37 -21.63
N ASP A 268 25.64 8.19 -21.98
CA ASP A 268 27.06 7.96 -21.67
C ASP A 268 27.38 7.99 -20.17
N VAL A 269 26.50 8.57 -19.34
CA VAL A 269 26.66 8.63 -17.88
C VAL A 269 26.24 7.31 -17.21
N LEU A 270 25.46 6.49 -17.90
CA LEU A 270 24.93 5.24 -17.36
C LEU A 270 25.90 4.07 -17.58
N SER A 271 26.02 3.22 -16.57
CA SER A 271 26.70 1.94 -16.72
C SER A 271 25.92 1.01 -17.67
N HIS A 272 26.60 0.00 -18.21
CA HIS A 272 25.96 -0.99 -19.08
C HIS A 272 24.81 -1.74 -18.36
N GLY A 273 24.94 -1.99 -17.06
CA GLY A 273 23.92 -2.63 -16.25
C GLY A 273 22.67 -1.76 -16.09
N GLU A 274 22.83 -0.47 -15.77
CA GLU A 274 21.72 0.48 -15.64
C GLU A 274 20.97 0.67 -16.98
N LEU A 275 21.70 0.70 -18.11
CA LEU A 275 21.10 0.76 -19.44
C LEU A 275 20.27 -0.48 -19.76
N GLN A 276 20.74 -1.67 -19.36
CA GLN A 276 19.99 -2.91 -19.52
C GLN A 276 18.75 -2.95 -18.63
N GLU A 277 18.83 -2.44 -17.40
CA GLU A 277 17.69 -2.37 -16.47
C GLU A 277 16.59 -1.46 -17.02
N VAL A 278 16.94 -0.25 -17.47
CA VAL A 278 16.00 0.68 -18.11
C VAL A 278 15.35 0.06 -19.35
N ARG A 279 16.12 -0.65 -20.19
CA ARG A 279 15.58 -1.30 -21.41
C ARG A 279 14.74 -2.54 -21.10
N GLY A 280 15.08 -3.29 -20.06
CA GLY A 280 14.38 -4.51 -19.64
C GLY A 280 13.01 -4.23 -19.05
N ASP A 281 12.85 -3.13 -18.29
CA ASP A 281 11.58 -2.72 -17.68
C ASP A 281 10.57 -2.16 -18.70
N ILE A 282 11.04 -1.66 -19.85
CA ILE A 282 10.18 -1.21 -20.97
C ILE A 282 9.60 -2.41 -21.75
N ILE A 283 10.28 -3.56 -21.75
CA ILE A 283 9.97 -4.71 -22.63
C ILE A 283 9.27 -5.87 -21.91
N LYS A 284 9.34 -5.96 -20.57
CA LYS A 284 8.66 -7.03 -19.82
C LYS A 284 7.18 -6.73 -19.56
N ALA A 285 6.36 -6.79 -20.61
CA ALA A 285 4.98 -7.24 -20.43
C ALA A 285 5.01 -8.74 -20.09
N PRO A 286 4.26 -9.25 -19.10
CA PRO A 286 4.22 -10.68 -18.86
C PRO A 286 3.53 -11.33 -20.07
N SER A 287 4.31 -12.04 -20.88
CA SER A 287 3.83 -12.76 -22.06
C SER A 287 3.10 -14.07 -21.71
N ASP A 288 2.89 -14.38 -20.43
CA ASP A 288 2.26 -15.64 -20.06
C ASP A 288 1.62 -15.60 -18.66
N LEU A 289 0.33 -15.23 -18.60
CA LEU A 289 -0.49 -15.31 -17.38
C LEU A 289 -0.95 -16.75 -17.08
N SER A 290 -0.73 -17.71 -17.99
CA SER A 290 -1.18 -19.09 -17.79
C SER A 290 -0.48 -19.78 -16.61
N ARG A 291 0.77 -19.36 -16.29
CA ARG A 291 1.60 -19.98 -15.25
C ARG A 291 1.24 -19.59 -13.81
N VAL A 292 0.46 -18.54 -13.59
CA VAL A 292 0.10 -18.10 -12.21
C VAL A 292 -0.97 -19.02 -11.60
N TRP A 293 -1.75 -19.73 -12.43
CA TRP A 293 -2.84 -20.58 -11.95
C TRP A 293 -2.41 -22.01 -11.56
N ASP A 294 -1.19 -22.42 -11.87
CA ASP A 294 -0.76 -23.82 -11.74
C ASP A 294 -0.26 -24.22 -10.34
N HIS A 295 -0.10 -23.28 -9.40
CA HIS A 295 0.50 -23.57 -8.08
C HIS A 295 -0.35 -23.23 -6.86
N THR A 296 -1.58 -22.77 -7.04
CA THR A 296 -2.56 -22.75 -5.94
C THR A 296 -3.53 -23.91 -6.11
N GLY A 297 -3.23 -25.02 -5.43
CA GLY A 297 -4.21 -26.06 -5.12
C GLY A 297 -5.32 -25.45 -4.25
N GLY A 298 -6.23 -24.70 -4.88
CA GLY A 298 -7.39 -24.12 -4.25
C GLY A 298 -8.29 -25.21 -3.70
N PHE A 299 -8.96 -24.90 -2.59
CA PHE A 299 -9.94 -25.71 -1.86
C PHE A 299 -11.23 -25.97 -2.67
N THR A 300 -11.10 -26.30 -3.95
CA THR A 300 -12.19 -26.62 -4.87
C THR A 300 -11.83 -27.91 -5.59
N THR A 301 -11.73 -29.01 -4.85
CA THR A 301 -11.89 -30.34 -5.45
C THR A 301 -12.50 -31.27 -4.40
N SER A 302 -13.80 -31.12 -4.19
CA SER A 302 -14.66 -32.08 -3.49
C SER A 302 -14.48 -33.53 -3.99
N SER A 303 -13.94 -33.72 -5.20
CA SER A 303 -13.71 -35.04 -5.79
C SER A 303 -12.55 -35.84 -5.19
N ARG A 304 -11.53 -35.20 -4.58
CA ARG A 304 -10.38 -35.94 -4.00
C ARG A 304 -10.73 -36.51 -2.62
N LEU A 305 -11.41 -35.73 -1.78
CA LEU A 305 -11.92 -36.16 -0.47
C LEU A 305 -13.00 -37.25 -0.60
N LEU A 306 -13.90 -37.13 -1.59
CA LEU A 306 -14.89 -38.18 -1.86
C LEU A 306 -14.21 -39.50 -2.24
N LYS A 307 -13.23 -39.46 -3.15
CA LYS A 307 -12.48 -40.66 -3.59
C LYS A 307 -11.73 -41.31 -2.42
N SER A 308 -11.09 -40.54 -1.54
CA SER A 308 -10.40 -41.10 -0.36
C SER A 308 -11.37 -41.73 0.63
N LEU A 309 -12.55 -41.14 0.83
CA LEU A 309 -13.59 -41.68 1.72
C LEU A 309 -14.21 -42.97 1.15
N THR A 310 -14.42 -43.05 -0.16
CA THR A 310 -14.95 -44.27 -0.80
C THR A 310 -13.93 -45.41 -0.72
N ILE A 311 -12.64 -45.13 -0.93
CA ILE A 311 -11.58 -46.16 -0.83
C ILE A 311 -11.45 -46.68 0.61
N MET A 312 -11.51 -45.81 1.62
CA MET A 312 -11.52 -46.21 3.02
C MET A 312 -12.75 -47.05 3.38
N ALA A 313 -13.94 -46.66 2.92
CA ALA A 313 -15.16 -47.41 3.18
C ALA A 313 -15.14 -48.81 2.52
N VAL A 314 -14.62 -48.91 1.30
CA VAL A 314 -14.45 -50.20 0.60
C VAL A 314 -13.39 -51.07 1.28
N ALA A 315 -12.27 -50.47 1.74
CA ALA A 315 -11.23 -51.20 2.46
C ALA A 315 -11.72 -51.75 3.81
N VAL A 316 -12.46 -50.95 4.58
CA VAL A 316 -13.05 -51.37 5.86
C VAL A 316 -14.14 -52.42 5.62
N GLY A 317 -15.02 -52.20 4.64
CA GLY A 317 -16.07 -53.17 4.27
C GLY A 317 -15.48 -54.51 3.79
N GLY A 318 -14.45 -54.47 2.96
CA GLY A 318 -13.72 -55.65 2.50
C GLY A 318 -13.02 -56.40 3.63
N ALA A 319 -12.36 -55.68 4.55
CA ALA A 319 -11.71 -56.29 5.72
C ALA A 319 -12.73 -56.95 6.67
N MET A 320 -13.91 -56.32 6.87
CA MET A 320 -14.98 -56.91 7.68
C MET A 320 -15.62 -58.13 7.00
N PHE A 321 -15.80 -58.10 5.68
CA PHE A 321 -16.29 -59.25 4.91
C PHE A 321 -15.32 -60.43 4.95
N LEU A 322 -14.02 -60.19 4.74
CA LEU A 322 -12.97 -61.22 4.81
C LEU A 322 -12.84 -61.82 6.22
N ARG A 323 -13.05 -61.00 7.27
CA ARG A 323 -13.10 -61.48 8.66
C ARG A 323 -14.34 -62.33 8.93
N LYS A 324 -15.51 -61.96 8.41
CA LYS A 324 -16.77 -62.71 8.57
C LYS A 324 -16.79 -64.02 7.75
N ALA A 325 -16.12 -64.04 6.60
CA ALA A 325 -15.97 -65.22 5.74
C ALA A 325 -14.84 -66.18 6.18
N GLY A 326 -14.15 -65.91 7.31
CA GLY A 326 -13.13 -66.82 7.87
C GLY A 326 -11.79 -66.85 7.13
N LEU A 327 -11.56 -65.96 6.16
CA LEU A 327 -10.37 -65.94 5.30
C LEU A 327 -9.15 -65.21 5.91
N GLY A 328 -9.30 -64.60 7.09
CA GLY A 328 -8.29 -63.72 7.69
C GLY A 328 -7.10 -64.38 8.42
N LYS A 329 -6.98 -65.72 8.43
CA LYS A 329 -5.94 -66.42 9.21
C LYS A 329 -4.58 -66.63 8.51
N LYS A 330 -4.34 -66.06 7.31
CA LYS A 330 -3.09 -66.29 6.55
C LYS A 330 -2.25 -65.04 6.19
N LEU A 331 -2.60 -63.84 6.67
CA LEU A 331 -1.91 -62.59 6.28
C LEU A 331 -1.29 -61.79 7.44
N SER A 332 -1.00 -62.45 8.56
CA SER A 332 -0.27 -61.84 9.69
C SER A 332 1.19 -62.27 9.68
N GLN A 333 1.97 -61.73 8.75
CA GLN A 333 3.42 -61.55 8.90
C GLN A 333 3.90 -60.67 7.75
N SER A 334 4.63 -59.61 8.12
CA SER A 334 5.24 -58.59 7.24
C SER A 334 4.32 -57.44 6.83
N PHE A 335 4.41 -56.30 7.51
CA PHE A 335 4.92 -55.05 6.91
C PHE A 335 5.12 -53.97 7.99
N PHE A 336 6.24 -53.26 7.82
CA PHE A 336 6.96 -52.48 8.81
C PHE A 336 6.31 -51.13 9.19
N LEU A 337 6.49 -50.83 10.47
CA LEU A 337 6.56 -49.54 11.16
C LEU A 337 7.21 -48.41 10.32
N VAL A 338 6.52 -47.25 10.18
CA VAL A 338 7.17 -45.93 10.10
C VAL A 338 6.39 -44.95 10.98
N VAL A 339 7.05 -44.56 12.07
CA VAL A 339 6.66 -43.52 13.03
C VAL A 339 7.08 -42.17 12.44
N ILE A 340 6.19 -41.17 12.43
CA ILE A 340 6.58 -39.76 12.30
C ILE A 340 6.33 -39.10 13.66
N GLN A 341 7.44 -38.68 14.28
CA GLN A 341 7.49 -37.91 15.52
C GLN A 341 7.09 -36.44 15.27
N LYS A 342 6.69 -35.78 16.36
CA LYS A 342 6.08 -34.43 16.49
C LYS A 342 6.82 -33.28 15.82
#